data_AF-X6L8K9-F1
#
_entry.id   AF-X6L8K9-F1
#
_cell.length_a   1.000
_cell.length_b   1.000
_cell.length_c   1.000
_cell.angle_alpha   90.00
_cell.angle_beta   90.00
_cell.angle_gamma   90.00
#
_symmetry.space_group_name_H-M   'P 1'
#
loop_
_entity.id
_entity.type
_entity.pdbx_description
1 polymer ?
#
loop_
_entity_poly.entity_id
_entity_poly.type
_entity_poly.pdbx_seq_one_letter_code
_entity_poly.pdbx_strand_id
1 'polypeptide(L)'
;MITKDDTTILNGPGKREDIDERISQLRTQIEETDSTYEKENLGERLGKVSSGVAVIRVGGSSEAEVNEKKDRINDALNATRAAVDQSVVIGGGITLLYSTKVLILYKKQSNYQLLQLFEIV
;
A
#
# COMPACT_ATOMS: atom_id res chain seq x y z
N MET A 1 13.09 -3.87 -13.66
CA MET A 1 12.23 -5.05 -13.46
C MET A 1 10.86 -4.69 -14.01
N ILE A 2 10.29 -5.55 -14.86
CA ILE A 2 8.96 -5.35 -15.44
C ILE A 2 8.08 -6.46 -14.87
N THR A 3 7.05 -6.10 -14.12
CA THR A 3 5.95 -6.99 -13.73
C THR A 3 4.74 -6.69 -14.62
N LYS A 4 3.63 -7.41 -14.42
CA LYS A 4 2.41 -7.24 -15.22
C LYS A 4 1.86 -5.81 -15.13
N ASP A 5 1.93 -5.23 -13.93
CA ASP A 5 1.26 -3.97 -13.62
C ASP A 5 2.26 -2.83 -13.34
N ASP A 6 3.53 -3.14 -13.00
CA ASP A 6 4.52 -2.14 -12.60
C ASP A 6 5.86 -2.27 -13.34
N THR A 7 6.55 -1.15 -13.52
CA THR A 7 7.92 -1.11 -14.03
C THR A 7 8.82 -0.35 -13.07
N THR A 8 9.86 -1.04 -12.57
CA THR A 8 10.89 -0.44 -11.71
C THR A 8 12.17 -0.21 -12.50
N ILE A 9 12.62 1.05 -12.56
CA ILE A 9 13.88 1.46 -13.19
C ILE A 9 14.93 1.66 -12.09
N LEU A 10 16.08 1.01 -12.23
CA LEU A 10 17.22 1.12 -11.31
C LEU A 10 18.39 1.76 -12.05
N ASN A 11 19.12 2.66 -11.39
CA ASN A 11 20.30 3.36 -11.92
C ASN A 11 20.07 4.05 -13.28
N GLY A 12 19.22 5.09 -13.28
CA GLY A 12 19.08 5.96 -14.45
C GLY A 12 20.35 6.81 -14.69
N PRO A 13 20.64 7.22 -15.94
CA PRO A 13 21.82 8.02 -16.29
C PRO A 13 21.74 9.51 -15.91
N GLY A 14 20.66 9.94 -15.26
CA GLY A 14 20.44 11.35 -14.88
C GLY A 14 21.36 11.79 -13.74
N LYS A 15 21.80 13.05 -13.79
CA LYS A 15 22.56 13.66 -12.69
C LYS A 15 21.63 13.95 -11.51
N ARG A 16 22.18 13.93 -10.29
CA ARG A 16 21.42 14.30 -9.09
C ARG A 16 20.92 15.74 -9.14
N GLU A 17 21.74 16.65 -9.67
CA GLU A 17 21.38 18.06 -9.83
C GLU A 17 20.09 18.26 -10.64
N ASP A 18 19.98 17.57 -11.78
CA ASP A 18 18.80 17.66 -12.66
C ASP A 18 17.52 17.13 -11.97
N ILE A 19 17.66 16.11 -11.10
CA ILE A 19 16.55 15.54 -10.33
C ILE A 19 16.11 16.50 -9.23
N ASP A 20 17.06 17.10 -8.52
CA ASP A 20 16.77 18.05 -7.44
C ASP A 20 16.11 19.33 -7.99
N GLU A 21 16.59 19.82 -9.14
CA GLU A 21 15.95 20.93 -9.85
C GLU A 21 14.50 20.57 -10.22
N ARG A 22 14.27 19.34 -10.73
CA ARG A 22 12.93 18.89 -11.08
C ARG A 22 12.00 18.78 -9.87
N ILE A 23 12.52 18.33 -8.73
CA ILE A 23 11.78 18.28 -7.46
C ILE A 23 11.37 19.71 -7.04
N SER A 24 12.28 20.68 -7.14
CA SER A 24 11.98 22.07 -6.82
C SER A 24 10.89 22.65 -7.73
N GLN A 25 10.98 22.42 -9.04
CA GLN A 25 9.97 22.86 -10.00
C GLN A 25 8.58 22.27 -9.69
N LEU A 26 8.51 20.98 -9.36
CA LEU A 26 7.24 20.32 -9.03
C LEU A 26 6.63 20.84 -7.73
N ARG A 27 7.45 21.18 -6.72
CA ARG A 27 6.96 21.78 -5.48
C ARG A 27 6.33 23.15 -5.71
N THR A 28 6.99 24.01 -6.49
CA THR A 28 6.43 25.32 -6.86
C THR A 28 5.12 25.18 -7.64
N GLN A 29 5.03 24.23 -8.58
CA GLN A 29 3.80 23.98 -9.34
C GLN A 29 2.63 23.52 -8.45
N ILE A 30 2.89 22.74 -7.39
CA ILE A 30 1.86 22.31 -6.44
C ILE A 30 1.31 23.49 -5.63
N GLU A 31 2.17 24.46 -5.30
CA GLU A 31 1.79 25.66 -4.53
C GLU A 31 0.99 26.66 -5.37
N GLU A 32 1.33 26.82 -6.66
CA GLU A 32 0.69 27.78 -7.58
C GLU A 32 -0.65 27.29 -8.14
N THR A 33 -0.86 25.99 -8.23
CA THR A 33 -2.11 25.42 -8.74
C THR A 33 -3.22 25.51 -7.69
N ASP A 34 -4.43 25.90 -8.09
CA ASP A 34 -5.61 25.91 -7.20
C ASP A 34 -6.52 24.68 -7.35
N SER A 35 -6.35 23.91 -8.44
CA SER A 35 -7.12 22.70 -8.72
C SER A 35 -6.68 21.53 -7.84
N THR A 36 -7.61 20.94 -7.08
CA THR A 36 -7.37 19.76 -6.25
C THR A 36 -6.93 18.55 -7.07
N TYR A 37 -7.52 18.36 -8.25
CA TYR A 37 -7.17 17.28 -9.17
C TYR A 37 -5.71 17.38 -9.65
N GLU A 38 -5.26 18.58 -9.99
CA GLU A 38 -3.88 18.79 -10.44
C GLU A 38 -2.87 18.69 -9.30
N LYS A 39 -3.21 19.17 -8.09
CA LYS A 39 -2.38 18.97 -6.89
C LYS A 39 -2.14 17.50 -6.59
N GLU A 40 -3.16 16.67 -6.72
CA GLU A 40 -3.05 15.22 -6.48
C GLU A 40 -2.11 14.56 -7.51
N ASN A 41 -2.29 14.83 -8.80
CA ASN A 41 -1.45 14.28 -9.86
C ASN A 41 0.02 14.78 -9.78
N LEU A 42 0.23 16.06 -9.50
CA LEU A 42 1.58 16.60 -9.28
C LEU A 42 2.23 16.02 -8.01
N GLY A 43 1.44 15.80 -6.95
CA GLY A 43 1.89 15.12 -5.74
C GLY A 43 2.32 13.69 -6.00
N GLU A 44 1.56 12.93 -6.80
CA GLU A 44 1.92 11.56 -7.19
C GLU A 44 3.24 11.53 -7.98
N ARG A 45 3.41 12.48 -8.91
CA ARG A 45 4.66 12.61 -9.68
C ARG A 45 5.84 13.01 -8.80
N LEU A 46 5.67 13.98 -7.90
CA LEU A 46 6.69 14.39 -6.93
C LEU A 46 7.11 13.21 -6.07
N GLY A 47 6.13 12.43 -5.59
CA GLY A 47 6.36 11.19 -4.85
C GLY A 47 7.23 10.22 -5.64
N LYS A 48 6.90 9.93 -6.91
CA LYS A 48 7.67 9.01 -7.77
C LYS A 48 9.10 9.49 -8.07
N VAL A 49 9.32 10.80 -8.20
CA VAL A 49 10.65 11.37 -8.50
C VAL A 49 11.51 11.48 -7.24
N SER A 50 10.92 11.87 -6.10
CA SER A 50 11.62 12.00 -4.82
C SER A 50 11.86 10.65 -4.14
N SER A 51 11.01 9.65 -4.40
CA SER A 51 11.14 8.32 -3.80
C SER A 51 12.19 7.52 -4.56
N GLY A 52 13.39 7.48 -4.00
CA GLY A 52 14.46 6.61 -4.49
C GLY A 52 14.11 5.13 -4.34
N VAL A 53 14.86 4.27 -5.03
CA VAL A 53 14.71 2.81 -4.91
C VAL A 53 15.77 2.27 -3.95
N ALA A 54 15.33 1.70 -2.82
CA ALA A 54 16.22 1.01 -1.89
C ALA A 54 16.50 -0.43 -2.37
N VAL A 55 17.76 -0.84 -2.38
CA VAL A 55 18.18 -2.19 -2.78
C VAL A 55 18.73 -2.94 -1.58
N ILE A 56 18.07 -4.02 -1.18
CA ILE A 56 18.53 -4.92 -0.11
C ILE A 56 19.40 -6.01 -0.73
N ARG A 57 20.65 -6.11 -0.30
CA ARG A 57 21.59 -7.15 -0.74
C ARG A 57 21.61 -8.28 0.30
N VAL A 58 21.23 -9.47 -0.11
CA VAL A 58 21.22 -10.67 0.76
C VAL A 58 22.46 -11.50 0.45
N GLY A 59 23.21 -11.86 1.49
CA GLY A 59 24.41 -12.69 1.40
C GLY A 59 24.31 -13.96 2.24
N GLY A 60 25.17 -14.93 1.95
CA GLY A 60 25.21 -16.24 2.60
C GLY A 60 26.46 -17.02 2.21
N SER A 61 26.71 -18.12 2.92
CA SER A 61 27.92 -18.93 2.71
C SER A 61 27.78 -19.94 1.56
N SER A 62 26.54 -20.29 1.20
CA SER A 62 26.20 -21.18 0.09
C SER A 62 25.04 -20.63 -0.73
N GLU A 63 24.93 -21.04 -2.00
CA GLU A 63 23.84 -20.61 -2.89
C GLU A 63 22.45 -20.99 -2.34
N ALA A 64 22.33 -22.18 -1.75
CA ALA A 64 21.09 -22.65 -1.13
C ALA A 64 20.64 -21.73 0.02
N GLU A 65 21.58 -21.30 0.87
CA GLU A 65 21.29 -20.39 1.99
C GLU A 65 20.91 -18.99 1.52
N VAL A 66 21.56 -18.48 0.46
CA VAL A 66 21.24 -17.18 -0.13
C VAL A 66 19.82 -17.18 -0.69
N ASN A 67 19.44 -18.24 -1.40
CA ASN A 67 18.11 -18.36 -1.98
C ASN A 67 17.02 -18.46 -0.90
N GLU A 68 17.23 -19.28 0.14
CA GLU A 68 16.28 -19.40 1.25
C GLU A 68 16.10 -18.06 2.00
N LYS A 69 17.19 -17.34 2.28
CA LYS A 69 17.12 -16.02 2.92
C LYS A 69 16.45 -14.98 2.01
N LYS A 70 16.71 -15.04 0.71
CA LYS A 70 16.11 -14.14 -0.27
C LYS A 70 14.59 -14.32 -0.29
N ASP A 71 14.11 -15.55 -0.33
CA ASP A 71 12.67 -15.85 -0.35
C ASP A 71 12.01 -15.41 0.96
N ARG A 72 12.62 -15.71 2.11
CA ARG A 72 12.13 -15.27 3.42
C ARG A 72 12.03 -13.75 3.55
N ILE A 73 13.02 -13.01 3.04
CA ILE A 73 13.04 -11.55 3.06
C ILE A 73 11.97 -10.99 2.10
N ASN A 74 11.78 -11.63 0.94
CA ASN A 74 10.74 -11.22 -0.02
C ASN A 74 9.34 -11.35 0.60
N ASP A 75 9.06 -12.49 1.23
CA ASP A 75 7.79 -12.73 1.94
C ASP A 75 7.58 -11.71 3.06
N ALA A 76 8.60 -11.47 3.88
CA ALA A 76 8.53 -10.48 4.97
C ALA A 76 8.29 -9.05 4.43
N LEU A 77 8.93 -8.67 3.34
CA LEU A 77 8.76 -7.37 2.71
C LEU A 77 7.32 -7.19 2.18
N ASN A 78 6.78 -8.22 1.54
CA ASN A 78 5.41 -8.18 1.02
C ASN A 78 4.37 -8.15 2.16
N ALA A 79 4.58 -8.94 3.22
CA ALA A 79 3.71 -8.96 4.39
C ALA A 79 3.69 -7.60 5.12
N THR A 80 4.86 -6.99 5.31
CA THR A 80 4.98 -5.68 5.97
C THR A 80 4.40 -4.55 5.12
N ARG A 81 4.58 -4.59 3.79
CA ARG A 81 3.92 -3.64 2.87
C ARG A 81 2.40 -3.72 2.98
N ALA A 82 1.84 -4.94 2.89
CA ALA A 82 0.39 -5.14 3.01
C ALA A 82 -0.15 -4.68 4.38
N ALA A 83 0.61 -4.92 5.45
CA ALA A 83 0.25 -4.49 6.80
C ALA A 83 0.27 -2.96 6.96
N VAL A 84 1.15 -2.24 6.27
CA VAL A 84 1.18 -0.77 6.29
C VAL A 84 -0.03 -0.21 5.54
N ASP A 85 -0.40 -0.79 4.41
CA ASP A 85 -1.52 -0.31 3.58
C ASP A 85 -2.89 -0.57 4.21
N GLN A 86 -3.09 -1.76 4.80
CA GLN A 86 -4.40 -2.20 5.30
C GLN A 86 -4.47 -2.39 6.83
N SER A 87 -3.42 -2.00 7.57
CA SER A 87 -3.28 -2.26 9.01
C SER A 87 -3.23 -3.77 9.37
N VAL A 88 -3.01 -4.07 10.65
CA VAL A 88 -2.82 -5.45 11.15
C VAL A 88 -4.07 -5.94 11.89
N VAL A 89 -4.40 -7.22 11.70
CA VAL A 89 -5.48 -7.93 12.42
C VAL A 89 -4.97 -9.23 13.04
N ILE A 90 -5.78 -9.84 13.91
CA ILE A 90 -5.43 -11.09 14.58
C ILE A 90 -5.38 -12.23 13.54
N GLY A 91 -4.25 -12.93 13.47
CA GLY A 91 -4.04 -14.05 12.55
C GLY A 91 -4.77 -15.34 12.92
N GLY A 92 -4.34 -16.46 12.33
CA GLY A 92 -4.86 -17.80 12.64
C GLY A 92 -6.32 -18.04 12.27
N GLY A 93 -6.89 -17.22 11.38
CA GLY A 93 -8.31 -17.28 11.01
C GLY A 93 -9.27 -16.76 12.09
N ILE A 94 -8.75 -16.29 13.23
CA ILE A 94 -9.55 -15.80 14.36
C ILE A 94 -10.36 -14.56 13.95
N THR A 95 -9.75 -13.65 13.18
CA THR A 95 -10.45 -12.46 12.66
C THR A 95 -11.71 -12.84 11.88
N LEU A 96 -11.66 -13.88 11.03
CA LEU A 96 -12.82 -14.34 10.26
C LEU A 96 -13.95 -14.86 11.17
N LEU A 97 -13.60 -15.58 12.24
CA LEU A 97 -14.57 -16.04 13.23
C LEU A 97 -15.25 -14.86 13.93
N TYR A 98 -14.49 -13.83 14.32
CA TYR A 98 -15.07 -12.62 14.94
C TYR A 98 -15.93 -11.81 13.96
N SER A 99 -15.55 -11.72 12.68
CA SER A 99 -16.35 -11.05 11.65
C SER A 99 -17.76 -11.65 11.51
N THR A 100 -17.93 -12.95 11.77
CA THR A 100 -19.25 -13.60 11.78
C THR A 100 -20.23 -12.96 12.77
N LYS A 101 -19.74 -12.38 13.88
CA LYS A 101 -20.61 -11.68 14.85
C LYS A 101 -21.29 -10.46 14.24
N VAL A 102 -20.61 -9.76 13.32
CA VAL A 102 -21.18 -8.60 12.61
C VAL A 102 -22.37 -8.99 11.75
N LEU A 103 -22.30 -10.14 11.06
CA LEU A 103 -23.41 -10.70 10.29
C LEU A 103 -24.62 -11.05 11.17
N ILE A 104 -24.38 -11.61 12.36
CA ILE A 104 -25.44 -11.91 13.33
C ILE A 104 -26.13 -10.62 13.80
N LEU A 105 -25.35 -9.58 14.09
CA LEU A 105 -25.88 -8.26 14.46
C LEU A 105 -26.71 -7.65 13.34
N TYR A 106 -26.23 -7.68 12.10
CA TYR A 106 -26.96 -7.16 10.94
C TYR A 106 -28.30 -7.88 10.73
N LYS A 107 -28.33 -9.21 10.83
CA LYS A 107 -29.58 -10.00 10.73
C LYS A 107 -30.55 -9.67 11.86
N LYS A 108 -30.04 -9.42 13.07
CA LYS A 108 -30.87 -9.00 14.21
C LYS A 108 -31.50 -7.63 13.95
N GLN A 109 -30.75 -6.70 13.37
CA GLN A 109 -31.21 -5.34 13.03
C GLN A 109 -32.29 -5.36 11.93
N SER A 110 -32.14 -6.18 10.88
CA SER A 110 -33.23 -6.40 9.90
C SER A 110 -34.48 -7.05 10.51
N ASN A 111 -34.32 -7.94 11.50
CA ASN A 111 -35.47 -8.52 12.20
C ASN A 111 -36.18 -7.51 13.12
N TYR A 112 -35.47 -6.57 13.74
CA TYR A 112 -36.12 -5.48 14.49
C TYR A 112 -36.92 -4.54 13.57
N GLN A 113 -36.46 -4.33 12.34
CA GLN A 113 -37.20 -3.52 11.35
C GLN A 113 -38.45 -4.22 10.82
N LEU A 114 -38.47 -5.56 10.80
CA LEU A 114 -39.67 -6.37 10.52
C LEU A 114 -40.64 -6.43 11.71
N LEU A 115 -40.13 -6.43 12.96
CA LEU A 115 -40.97 -6.44 14.17
C LEU A 115 -41.66 -5.08 14.43
N GLN A 116 -41.05 -3.96 14.06
CA GLN A 116 -41.68 -2.64 14.17
C GLN A 116 -42.86 -2.42 13.20
N LEU A 117 -42.98 -3.26 12.16
CA LEU A 117 -44.12 -3.24 11.23
C LEU A 117 -45.32 -4.06 11.73
N PHE A 118 -45.16 -4.88 12.78
CA PHE A 118 -46.22 -5.74 13.33
C PHE A 118 -46.85 -5.20 14.62
N GLU A 119 -46.40 -4.07 15.17
CA GLU A 119 -46.96 -3.45 16.39
C GLU A 119 -47.99 -2.31 16.13
N ILE A 120 -48.48 -2.14 14.90
CA ILE A 120 -49.51 -1.12 14.56
C ILE A 120 -50.82 -1.74 14.02
N VAL A 121 -51.16 -2.98 14.40
CA VAL A 121 -52.54 -3.50 14.30
C VAL A 121 -52.92 -4.22 15.57
#